data_AF-A0A9P0C729-F1
#
_entry.id   AF-A0A9P0C729-F1
#
_cell.length_a   1.000
_cell.length_b   1.000
_cell.length_c   1.000
_cell.angle_alpha   90.00
_cell.angle_beta   90.00
_cell.angle_gamma   90.00
#
_symmetry.space_group_name_H-M   'P 1'
#
loop_
_entity.id
_entity.type
_entity.pdbx_description
1 polymer ?
#
loop_
_entity_poly.entity_id
_entity_poly.type
_entity_poly.pdbx_seq_one_letter_code
_entity_poly.pdbx_strand_id
1 'polypeptide(L)'
;MQKSMPNLYDSELQLTEYCLKVNPKSYGSWHHRQWVLITRPDPDWKTELNLCNKYLKMDERNFHTWHYRSFVVSKCQPSLKDEFDFTTEKLLDNFSNYSAWHYRSKMLVELYPDVKGGRPIEDSHHKHELKMVQSAAFTDPDDTSAWFYQRWLLGAVKNNVDLAVISVTPSNTSLAFSQYVSKDFVNSKIEIIINDLPVSGEWLSCIGNQYDNLWIFKHNVLIEDGLDIKVQYEIENGQKQVLSCVPIKPFTYVGRNKVNFQKHYSVPVLNELKDQLESCRQLLAMEPDNKWTLLTTTVFLNCINAKLYHTEVIDNLKTLKSIDKLRAGYYEDLKTKWCIENQLYKDYENGELVFKVNFGEKISCLPHLQYYSHCEKVDLSNQNLTSKVLPSLIVLQNCKCLSLKNNKLTSLRGFPSLALEELDLQGNDLDINEVNRIREVFKGNIIF
;
A
#
# COMPACT_ATOMS: atom_id res chain seq x y z
N MET A 1 -21.34 -57.99 10.30
CA MET A 1 -20.84 -57.71 8.94
C MET A 1 -19.88 -56.54 9.01
N GLN A 2 -18.62 -56.74 8.65
CA GLN A 2 -17.65 -55.65 8.53
C GLN A 2 -18.09 -54.81 7.32
N LYS A 3 -18.52 -53.55 7.54
CA LYS A 3 -18.85 -52.66 6.42
C LYS A 3 -17.59 -52.51 5.55
N SER A 4 -17.74 -52.62 4.24
CA SER A 4 -16.64 -52.32 3.32
C SER A 4 -16.20 -50.86 3.51
N MET A 5 -14.89 -50.60 3.40
CA MET A 5 -14.34 -49.26 3.62
C MET A 5 -15.01 -48.16 2.76
N PRO A 6 -15.37 -48.39 1.47
CA PRO A 6 -16.11 -47.41 0.68
C PRO A 6 -17.46 -47.01 1.30
N ASN A 7 -18.21 -47.96 1.85
CA ASN A 7 -19.51 -47.68 2.47
C ASN A 7 -19.36 -46.83 3.75
N LEU A 8 -18.22 -46.93 4.45
CA LEU A 8 -17.93 -46.08 5.61
C LEU A 8 -17.66 -44.64 5.16
N TYR A 9 -16.86 -44.44 4.12
CA TYR A 9 -16.64 -43.11 3.55
C TYR A 9 -17.95 -42.47 3.06
N ASP A 10 -18.82 -43.23 2.37
CA ASP A 10 -20.13 -42.72 1.94
C ASP A 10 -21.00 -42.30 3.14
N SER A 11 -20.98 -43.10 4.23
CA SER A 11 -21.72 -42.77 5.45
C SER A 11 -21.18 -41.50 6.12
N GLU A 12 -19.86 -41.30 6.14
CA GLU A 12 -19.22 -40.10 6.68
C GLU A 12 -19.50 -38.85 5.82
N LEU A 13 -19.53 -38.99 4.49
CA LEU A 13 -19.95 -37.89 3.61
C LEU A 13 -21.41 -37.53 3.80
N GLN A 14 -22.30 -38.50 4.03
CA GLN A 14 -23.70 -38.23 4.36
C GLN A 14 -23.84 -37.53 5.73
N LEU A 15 -23.08 -37.97 6.74
CA LEU A 15 -23.06 -37.35 8.06
C LEU A 15 -22.60 -35.89 7.97
N THR A 16 -21.48 -35.63 7.29
CA THR A 16 -20.98 -34.26 7.13
C THR A 16 -21.95 -33.38 6.35
N GLU A 17 -22.61 -33.88 5.30
CA GLU A 17 -23.65 -33.11 4.60
C GLU A 17 -24.84 -32.81 5.51
N TYR A 18 -25.28 -33.76 6.35
CA TYR A 18 -26.33 -33.51 7.34
C TYR A 18 -25.92 -32.41 8.33
N CYS A 19 -24.71 -32.48 8.88
CA CYS A 19 -24.18 -31.46 9.79
C CYS A 19 -24.11 -30.08 9.12
N LEU A 20 -23.75 -30.02 7.84
CA LEU A 20 -23.68 -28.77 7.07
C LEU A 20 -25.07 -28.21 6.74
N LYS A 21 -26.11 -29.04 6.61
CA LYS A 21 -27.50 -28.57 6.53
C LYS A 21 -27.95 -27.91 7.83
N VAL A 22 -27.49 -28.42 8.98
CA VAL A 22 -27.79 -27.83 10.30
C VAL A 22 -26.99 -26.54 10.52
N ASN A 23 -25.69 -26.55 10.21
CA ASN A 23 -24.82 -25.39 10.31
C ASN A 23 -23.85 -25.32 9.11
N PRO A 24 -24.17 -24.56 8.06
CA PRO A 24 -23.34 -24.45 6.86
C PRO A 24 -22.04 -23.67 7.09
N LYS A 25 -21.84 -23.10 8.28
CA LYS A 25 -20.66 -22.34 8.71
C LYS A 25 -19.81 -23.11 9.74
N SER A 26 -20.05 -24.42 9.87
CA SER A 26 -19.29 -25.30 10.78
C SER A 26 -17.89 -25.59 10.22
N TYR A 27 -16.85 -25.03 10.85
CA TYR A 27 -15.45 -25.35 10.53
C TYR A 27 -15.16 -26.85 10.64
N GLY A 28 -15.62 -27.49 11.73
CA GLY A 28 -15.37 -28.91 11.97
C GLY A 28 -15.99 -29.81 10.92
N SER A 29 -17.21 -29.50 10.47
CA SER A 29 -17.90 -30.30 9.45
C SER A 29 -17.24 -30.18 8.07
N TRP A 30 -16.84 -28.97 7.66
CA TRP A 30 -16.09 -28.77 6.42
C TRP A 30 -14.72 -29.44 6.48
N HIS A 31 -13.98 -29.28 7.57
CA HIS A 31 -12.66 -29.89 7.75
C HIS A 31 -12.73 -31.42 7.74
N HIS A 32 -13.67 -32.01 8.48
CA HIS A 32 -13.86 -33.47 8.49
C HIS A 32 -14.22 -33.99 7.10
N ARG A 33 -15.08 -33.29 6.37
CA ARG A 33 -15.41 -33.66 4.97
C ARG A 33 -14.19 -33.66 4.06
N GLN A 34 -13.31 -32.65 4.16
CA GLN A 34 -12.05 -32.62 3.42
C GLN A 34 -11.15 -33.82 3.77
N TRP A 35 -11.02 -34.13 5.07
CA TRP A 35 -10.24 -35.27 5.53
C TRP A 35 -10.78 -36.60 4.97
N VAL A 36 -12.09 -36.83 5.03
CA VAL A 36 -12.75 -38.01 4.44
C VAL A 36 -12.39 -38.15 2.94
N LEU A 37 -12.48 -37.08 2.17
CA LEU A 37 -12.20 -37.11 0.72
C LEU A 37 -10.72 -37.33 0.39
N ILE A 38 -9.79 -36.79 1.20
CA ILE A 38 -8.34 -36.98 0.97
C ILE A 38 -7.89 -38.39 1.33
N THR A 39 -8.53 -39.01 2.33
CA THR A 39 -8.22 -40.39 2.77
C THR A 39 -8.88 -41.46 1.90
N ARG A 40 -9.95 -41.11 1.19
CA ARG A 40 -10.63 -42.01 0.25
C ARG A 40 -9.77 -42.24 -1.01
N PRO A 41 -9.64 -43.49 -1.49
CA PRO A 41 -8.85 -43.78 -2.70
C PRO A 41 -9.52 -43.34 -4.01
N ASP A 42 -10.85 -43.22 -4.03
CA ASP A 42 -11.69 -42.93 -5.20
C ASP A 42 -12.65 -41.73 -4.98
N PRO A 43 -12.16 -40.54 -4.60
CA PRO A 43 -13.01 -39.39 -4.33
C PRO A 43 -13.75 -38.89 -5.59
N ASP A 44 -15.06 -38.69 -5.48
CA ASP A 44 -15.88 -38.09 -6.54
C ASP A 44 -15.90 -36.55 -6.41
N TRP A 45 -14.85 -35.92 -6.95
CA TRP A 45 -14.72 -34.47 -6.93
C TRP A 45 -15.80 -33.73 -7.72
N LYS A 46 -16.43 -34.37 -8.71
CA LYS A 46 -17.52 -33.75 -9.50
C LYS A 46 -18.75 -33.58 -8.63
N THR A 47 -19.09 -34.58 -7.82
CA THR A 47 -20.16 -34.49 -6.84
C THR A 47 -19.89 -33.38 -5.81
N GLU A 48 -18.65 -33.25 -5.33
CA GLU A 48 -18.28 -32.19 -4.39
C GLU A 48 -18.33 -30.78 -5.00
N LEU A 49 -17.98 -30.64 -6.28
CA LEU A 49 -18.11 -29.36 -6.98
C LEU A 49 -19.59 -28.97 -7.15
N ASN A 50 -20.44 -29.94 -7.47
CA ASN A 50 -21.90 -29.75 -7.52
C ASN A 50 -22.49 -29.42 -6.14
N LEU A 51 -21.94 -30.01 -5.06
CA LEU A 51 -22.30 -29.66 -3.69
C LEU A 51 -21.98 -28.19 -3.41
N CYS A 52 -20.80 -27.70 -3.83
CA CYS A 52 -20.46 -26.29 -3.71
C CYS A 52 -21.47 -25.40 -4.42
N ASN A 53 -21.85 -25.74 -5.67
CA ASN A 53 -22.87 -25.00 -6.42
C ASN A 53 -24.20 -24.91 -5.65
N LYS A 54 -24.63 -26.03 -5.05
CA LYS A 54 -25.86 -26.10 -4.24
C LYS A 54 -25.78 -25.19 -3.01
N TYR A 55 -24.70 -25.24 -2.25
CA TYR A 55 -24.55 -24.42 -1.05
C TYR A 55 -24.39 -22.93 -1.37
N LEU A 56 -23.69 -22.58 -2.46
CA LEU A 56 -23.58 -21.19 -2.92
C LEU A 56 -24.90 -20.66 -3.50
N LYS A 57 -25.81 -21.52 -3.97
CA LYS A 57 -27.17 -21.11 -4.31
C LYS A 57 -28.02 -20.80 -3.07
N MET A 58 -27.72 -21.41 -1.93
CA MET A 58 -28.44 -21.18 -0.66
C MET A 58 -27.90 -19.97 0.10
N ASP A 59 -26.58 -19.82 0.17
CA ASP A 59 -25.88 -18.68 0.75
C ASP A 59 -24.65 -18.38 -0.11
N GLU A 60 -24.83 -17.46 -1.06
CA GLU A 60 -23.82 -17.08 -2.03
C GLU A 60 -22.61 -16.35 -1.41
N ARG A 61 -22.74 -15.90 -0.15
CA ARG A 61 -21.70 -15.21 0.63
C ARG A 61 -21.06 -16.14 1.66
N ASN A 62 -21.39 -17.43 1.65
CA ASN A 62 -20.78 -18.38 2.57
C ASN A 62 -19.31 -18.62 2.21
N PHE A 63 -18.41 -17.92 2.92
CA PHE A 63 -16.97 -18.04 2.70
C PHE A 63 -16.43 -19.46 2.95
N HIS A 64 -17.07 -20.26 3.80
CA HIS A 64 -16.66 -21.65 4.02
C HIS A 64 -16.89 -22.49 2.77
N THR A 65 -18.01 -22.27 2.07
CA THR A 65 -18.29 -22.95 0.80
C THR A 65 -17.36 -22.46 -0.30
N TRP A 66 -17.05 -21.17 -0.39
CA TRP A 66 -16.04 -20.65 -1.33
C TRP A 66 -14.64 -21.21 -1.06
N HIS A 67 -14.25 -21.34 0.21
CA HIS A 67 -13.00 -21.97 0.61
C HIS A 67 -12.98 -23.46 0.27
N TYR A 68 -14.06 -24.18 0.58
CA TYR A 68 -14.20 -25.59 0.26
C TYR A 68 -14.20 -25.82 -1.26
N ARG A 69 -14.85 -24.93 -2.05
CA ARG A 69 -14.77 -24.95 -3.52
C ARG A 69 -13.33 -24.80 -3.99
N SER A 70 -12.59 -23.83 -3.46
CA SER A 70 -11.17 -23.64 -3.82
C SER A 70 -10.34 -24.91 -3.55
N PHE A 71 -10.61 -25.60 -2.45
CA PHE A 71 -10.02 -26.90 -2.16
C PHE A 71 -10.44 -27.96 -3.19
N VAL A 72 -11.72 -28.13 -3.49
CA VAL A 72 -12.22 -29.12 -4.48
C VAL A 72 -11.62 -28.84 -5.87
N VAL A 73 -11.62 -27.58 -6.31
CA VAL A 73 -11.00 -27.13 -7.57
C VAL A 73 -9.52 -27.50 -7.63
N SER A 74 -8.78 -27.36 -6.52
CA SER A 74 -7.37 -27.79 -6.48
C SER A 74 -7.17 -29.30 -6.68
N LYS A 75 -8.23 -30.11 -6.49
CA LYS A 75 -8.22 -31.57 -6.63
C LYS A 75 -8.73 -32.05 -7.98
N CYS A 76 -9.83 -31.49 -8.48
CA CYS A 76 -10.36 -31.85 -9.80
C CYS A 76 -9.73 -31.07 -10.96
N GLN A 77 -9.03 -29.97 -10.68
CA GLN A 77 -8.32 -29.15 -11.66
C GLN A 77 -9.16 -28.84 -12.91
N PRO A 78 -10.37 -28.25 -12.77
CA PRO A 78 -11.08 -27.71 -13.91
C PRO A 78 -10.23 -26.63 -14.59
N SER A 79 -10.54 -26.29 -15.83
CA SER A 79 -9.80 -25.19 -16.46
C SER A 79 -10.03 -23.90 -15.67
N LEU A 80 -8.99 -23.08 -15.54
CA LEU A 80 -9.11 -21.78 -14.86
C LEU A 80 -10.18 -20.89 -15.49
N LYS A 81 -10.44 -21.09 -16.80
CA LYS A 81 -11.50 -20.44 -17.54
C LYS A 81 -12.89 -20.86 -17.06
N ASP A 82 -13.13 -22.15 -16.79
CA ASP A 82 -14.42 -22.64 -16.29
C ASP A 82 -14.74 -22.02 -14.92
N GLU A 83 -13.75 -21.93 -14.02
CA GLU A 83 -13.93 -21.31 -12.71
C GLU A 83 -14.12 -19.79 -12.81
N PHE A 84 -13.43 -19.14 -13.75
CA PHE A 84 -13.66 -17.74 -14.05
C PHE A 84 -15.08 -17.50 -14.57
N ASP A 85 -15.56 -18.31 -15.50
CA ASP A 85 -16.91 -18.21 -16.06
C ASP A 85 -17.98 -18.48 -14.99
N PHE A 86 -17.72 -19.42 -14.05
CA PHE A 86 -18.56 -19.60 -12.85
C PHE A 86 -18.71 -18.32 -12.02
N THR A 87 -17.65 -17.50 -11.88
CA THR A 87 -17.80 -16.20 -11.19
C THR A 87 -18.68 -15.22 -11.97
N THR A 88 -18.61 -15.25 -13.31
CA THR A 88 -19.50 -14.43 -14.15
C THR A 88 -20.95 -14.83 -13.91
N GLU A 89 -21.27 -16.12 -13.89
CA GLU A 89 -22.63 -16.61 -13.57
C GLU A 89 -23.10 -16.12 -12.20
N LYS A 90 -22.24 -16.22 -11.16
CA LYS A 90 -22.58 -15.76 -9.81
C LYS A 90 -22.82 -14.25 -9.74
N LEU A 91 -22.09 -13.46 -10.52
CA LEU A 91 -22.25 -12.00 -10.57
C LEU A 91 -23.48 -11.57 -11.37
N LEU A 92 -23.87 -12.34 -12.39
CA LEU A 92 -25.13 -12.15 -13.11
C LEU A 92 -26.34 -12.52 -12.23
N ASP A 93 -26.21 -13.55 -11.40
CA ASP A 93 -27.23 -13.90 -10.39
C ASP A 93 -27.37 -12.81 -9.32
N ASN A 94 -26.24 -12.31 -8.81
CA ASN A 94 -26.18 -11.21 -7.85
C ASN A 94 -24.85 -10.44 -7.94
N PHE A 95 -24.91 -9.22 -8.45
CA PHE A 95 -23.74 -8.35 -8.58
C PHE A 95 -23.20 -7.86 -7.22
N SER A 96 -23.96 -8.02 -6.12
CA SER A 96 -23.50 -7.72 -4.75
C SER A 96 -22.74 -8.84 -4.07
N ASN A 97 -22.44 -9.92 -4.79
CA ASN A 97 -21.65 -11.01 -4.27
C ASN A 97 -20.16 -10.67 -4.20
N TYR A 98 -19.72 -10.09 -3.07
CA TYR A 98 -18.30 -9.80 -2.81
C TYR A 98 -17.39 -11.02 -2.95
N SER A 99 -17.85 -12.21 -2.56
CA SER A 99 -17.05 -13.43 -2.66
C SER A 99 -16.79 -13.81 -4.11
N ALA A 100 -17.75 -13.61 -5.01
CA ALA A 100 -17.56 -13.82 -6.44
C ALA A 100 -16.57 -12.80 -7.03
N TRP A 101 -16.71 -11.50 -6.70
CA TRP A 101 -15.75 -10.46 -7.11
C TRP A 101 -14.32 -10.76 -6.65
N HIS A 102 -14.15 -11.15 -5.39
CA HIS A 102 -12.84 -11.51 -4.83
C HIS A 102 -12.26 -12.78 -5.46
N TYR A 103 -13.08 -13.79 -5.73
CA TYR A 103 -12.61 -15.01 -6.38
C TYR A 103 -12.20 -14.73 -7.83
N ARG A 104 -12.99 -13.92 -8.54
CA ARG A 104 -12.71 -13.43 -9.89
C ARG A 104 -11.39 -12.66 -9.96
N SER A 105 -11.14 -11.77 -9.01
CA SER A 105 -9.93 -10.93 -8.99
C SER A 105 -8.64 -11.76 -8.93
N LYS A 106 -8.66 -12.92 -8.25
CA LYS A 106 -7.50 -13.83 -8.20
C LYS A 106 -7.23 -14.49 -9.54
N MET A 107 -8.27 -15.00 -10.20
CA MET A 107 -8.12 -15.70 -11.47
C MET A 107 -7.75 -14.76 -12.62
N LEU A 108 -8.24 -13.53 -12.59
CA LEU A 108 -7.90 -12.50 -13.57
C LEU A 108 -6.40 -12.20 -13.64
N VAL A 109 -5.73 -12.11 -12.49
CA VAL A 109 -4.28 -11.85 -12.43
C VAL A 109 -3.48 -13.00 -13.07
N GLU A 110 -3.96 -14.23 -12.95
CA GLU A 110 -3.31 -15.40 -13.53
C GLU A 110 -3.63 -15.58 -15.02
N LEU A 111 -4.88 -15.37 -15.43
CA LEU A 111 -5.32 -15.49 -16.82
C LEU A 111 -4.78 -14.36 -17.71
N TYR A 112 -4.74 -13.14 -17.18
CA TYR A 112 -4.52 -11.91 -17.96
C TYR A 112 -3.53 -10.96 -17.27
N PRO A 113 -2.31 -11.41 -16.94
CA PRO A 113 -1.36 -10.62 -16.17
C PRO A 113 -0.91 -9.35 -16.92
N ASP A 114 -0.77 -8.24 -16.20
CA ASP A 114 -0.11 -7.04 -16.74
C ASP A 114 1.41 -7.23 -16.74
N VAL A 115 1.96 -7.75 -17.85
CA VAL A 115 3.40 -8.04 -17.99
C VAL A 115 4.27 -6.79 -17.85
N LYS A 116 3.73 -5.61 -18.19
CA LYS A 116 4.45 -4.33 -18.06
C LYS A 116 4.49 -3.81 -16.62
N GLY A 117 3.64 -4.36 -15.74
CA GLY A 117 3.53 -3.97 -14.35
C GLY A 117 2.75 -2.66 -14.13
N GLY A 118 2.33 -2.45 -12.88
CA GLY A 118 1.64 -1.23 -12.44
C GLY A 118 0.12 -1.34 -12.34
N ARG A 119 -0.51 -2.34 -12.97
CA ARG A 119 -1.96 -2.62 -12.86
C ARG A 119 -2.22 -4.08 -12.51
N PRO A 120 -3.48 -4.46 -12.20
CA PRO A 120 -3.81 -5.84 -11.88
C PRO A 120 -3.79 -6.78 -13.07
N ILE A 121 -4.24 -6.28 -14.22
CA ILE A 121 -4.47 -7.05 -15.44
C ILE A 121 -4.18 -6.24 -16.70
N GLU A 122 -3.98 -6.95 -17.81
CA GLU A 122 -3.74 -6.37 -19.13
C GLU A 122 -4.92 -5.54 -19.66
N ASP A 123 -4.60 -4.63 -20.60
CA ASP A 123 -5.48 -3.54 -21.08
C ASP A 123 -6.90 -3.97 -21.45
N SER A 124 -7.02 -5.04 -22.23
CA SER A 124 -8.30 -5.41 -22.84
C SER A 124 -9.30 -5.88 -21.79
N HIS A 125 -8.84 -6.73 -20.88
CA HIS A 125 -9.60 -7.24 -19.75
C HIS A 125 -9.82 -6.15 -18.69
N HIS A 126 -8.83 -5.28 -18.46
CA HIS A 126 -9.00 -4.14 -17.56
C HIS A 126 -10.19 -3.26 -17.99
N LYS A 127 -10.26 -2.90 -19.28
CA LYS A 127 -11.38 -2.12 -19.81
C LYS A 127 -12.70 -2.86 -19.69
N HIS A 128 -12.73 -4.15 -19.98
CA HIS A 128 -13.94 -4.97 -19.86
C HIS A 128 -14.46 -5.01 -18.40
N GLU A 129 -13.58 -5.27 -17.45
CA GLU A 129 -13.92 -5.36 -16.03
C GLU A 129 -14.37 -3.99 -15.46
N LEU A 130 -13.76 -2.89 -15.91
CA LEU A 130 -14.22 -1.53 -15.56
C LEU A 130 -15.66 -1.30 -16.01
N LYS A 131 -16.06 -1.72 -17.21
CA LYS A 131 -17.45 -1.60 -17.68
C LYS A 131 -18.42 -2.47 -16.90
N MET A 132 -18.02 -3.70 -16.60
CA MET A 132 -18.85 -4.62 -15.84
C MET A 132 -19.11 -4.09 -14.43
N VAL A 133 -18.07 -3.61 -13.74
CA VAL A 133 -18.23 -3.06 -12.39
C VAL A 133 -18.99 -1.74 -12.37
N GLN A 134 -18.86 -0.90 -13.40
CA GLN A 134 -19.67 0.30 -13.55
C GLN A 134 -21.16 -0.07 -13.61
N SER A 135 -21.52 -1.08 -14.42
CA SER A 135 -22.93 -1.49 -14.53
C SER A 135 -23.50 -1.93 -13.19
N ALA A 136 -22.72 -2.67 -12.39
CA ALA A 136 -23.12 -3.07 -11.03
C ALA A 136 -23.26 -1.87 -10.09
N ALA A 137 -22.22 -1.02 -10.00
CA ALA A 137 -22.17 0.11 -9.08
C ALA A 137 -23.24 1.19 -9.35
N PHE A 138 -23.66 1.35 -10.61
CA PHE A 138 -24.71 2.30 -10.98
C PHE A 138 -26.13 1.71 -10.89
N THR A 139 -26.26 0.37 -10.84
CA THR A 139 -27.55 -0.30 -10.60
C THR A 139 -27.94 -0.21 -9.12
N ASP A 140 -26.98 -0.39 -8.22
CA ASP A 140 -27.14 -0.18 -6.78
C ASP A 140 -25.94 0.59 -6.20
N PRO A 141 -26.03 1.93 -6.12
CA PRO A 141 -24.94 2.76 -5.59
C PRO A 141 -24.59 2.50 -4.12
N ASP A 142 -25.47 1.86 -3.34
CA ASP A 142 -25.21 1.53 -1.95
C ASP A 142 -24.43 0.21 -1.79
N ASP A 143 -24.36 -0.61 -2.85
CA ASP A 143 -23.58 -1.85 -2.85
C ASP A 143 -22.07 -1.60 -2.87
N THR A 144 -21.48 -1.80 -1.70
CA THR A 144 -20.03 -1.62 -1.51
C THR A 144 -19.16 -2.57 -2.34
N SER A 145 -19.68 -3.73 -2.74
CA SER A 145 -18.88 -4.81 -3.34
C SER A 145 -18.29 -4.40 -4.68
N ALA A 146 -19.12 -3.81 -5.54
CA ALA A 146 -18.70 -3.27 -6.83
C ALA A 146 -17.68 -2.14 -6.63
N TRP A 147 -17.90 -1.22 -5.70
CA TRP A 147 -16.95 -0.13 -5.42
C TRP A 147 -15.58 -0.65 -4.94
N PHE A 148 -15.54 -1.67 -4.08
CA PHE A 148 -14.28 -2.26 -3.65
C PHE A 148 -13.55 -2.97 -4.80
N TYR A 149 -14.28 -3.71 -5.64
CA TYR A 149 -13.70 -4.34 -6.83
C TYR A 149 -13.17 -3.31 -7.83
N GLN A 150 -13.90 -2.22 -8.05
CA GLN A 150 -13.45 -1.11 -8.89
C GLN A 150 -12.16 -0.48 -8.34
N ARG A 151 -12.10 -0.23 -7.03
CA ARG A 151 -10.86 0.24 -6.39
C ARG A 151 -9.69 -0.72 -6.56
N TRP A 152 -9.95 -2.03 -6.57
CA TRP A 152 -8.93 -3.04 -6.88
C TRP A 152 -8.45 -2.95 -8.34
N LEU A 153 -9.33 -2.75 -9.32
CA LEU A 153 -8.95 -2.53 -10.73
C LEU A 153 -8.02 -1.31 -10.88
N LEU A 154 -8.29 -0.25 -10.12
CA LEU A 154 -7.43 0.95 -10.07
C LEU A 154 -6.15 0.75 -9.24
N GLY A 155 -6.04 -0.38 -8.54
CA GLY A 155 -4.91 -0.81 -7.74
C GLY A 155 -3.67 -1.14 -8.58
N ALA A 156 -2.52 -1.28 -7.92
CA ALA A 156 -1.34 -1.87 -8.53
C ALA A 156 -1.15 -3.24 -7.87
N VAL A 157 -0.94 -4.29 -8.65
CA VAL A 157 -0.69 -5.65 -8.10
C VAL A 157 0.79 -5.87 -7.81
N LYS A 158 1.67 -5.01 -8.34
CA LYS A 158 3.11 -5.04 -8.08
C LYS A 158 3.63 -3.61 -7.91
N ASN A 159 4.14 -3.30 -6.71
CA ASN A 159 4.88 -2.08 -6.43
C ASN A 159 6.37 -2.41 -6.51
N ASN A 160 7.09 -1.78 -7.44
CA ASN A 160 8.52 -1.97 -7.54
C ASN A 160 9.23 -1.29 -6.38
N VAL A 161 10.26 -1.95 -5.83
CA VAL A 161 11.22 -1.29 -4.95
C VAL A 161 12.09 -0.34 -5.79
N ASP A 162 12.10 0.93 -5.43
CA ASP A 162 13.02 1.92 -6.00
C ASP A 162 13.92 2.48 -4.90
N LEU A 163 15.20 2.68 -5.21
CA LEU A 163 16.08 3.51 -4.40
C LEU A 163 15.66 4.96 -4.59
N ALA A 164 15.15 5.59 -3.52
CA ALA A 164 14.64 6.95 -3.55
C ALA A 164 15.77 7.98 -3.36
N VAL A 165 16.56 7.80 -2.29
CA VAL A 165 17.59 8.75 -1.88
C VAL A 165 18.80 8.02 -1.31
N ILE A 166 19.99 8.54 -1.60
CA ILE A 166 21.20 8.29 -0.82
C ILE A 166 21.71 9.61 -0.25
N SER A 167 22.15 9.59 1.01
CA SER A 167 22.86 10.69 1.66
C SER A 167 24.17 10.15 2.23
N VAL A 168 25.28 10.81 1.92
CA VAL A 168 26.62 10.47 2.40
C VAL A 168 27.21 11.68 3.10
N THR A 169 27.58 11.50 4.37
CA THR A 169 28.21 12.50 5.24
C THR A 169 29.42 11.86 5.92
N PRO A 170 30.31 12.63 6.58
CA PRO A 170 31.44 12.05 7.31
C PRO A 170 31.04 11.10 8.45
N SER A 171 29.83 11.27 8.99
CA SER A 171 29.32 10.51 10.13
C SER A 171 28.31 9.42 9.77
N ASN A 172 27.72 9.49 8.57
CA ASN A 172 26.54 8.69 8.23
C ASN A 172 26.38 8.54 6.72
N THR A 173 26.14 7.31 6.28
CA THR A 173 25.67 6.99 4.93
C THR A 173 24.33 6.28 5.03
N SER A 174 23.28 6.87 4.45
CA SER A 174 21.92 6.35 4.55
C SER A 174 21.23 6.25 3.19
N LEU A 175 20.51 5.15 2.95
CA LEU A 175 19.79 4.88 1.71
C LEU A 175 18.30 4.66 2.00
N ALA A 176 17.45 5.46 1.37
CA ALA A 176 16.00 5.42 1.49
C ALA A 176 15.36 4.73 0.28
N PHE A 177 14.35 3.92 0.53
CA PHE A 177 13.63 3.15 -0.48
C PHE A 177 12.16 3.58 -0.57
N SER A 178 11.54 3.36 -1.73
CA SER A 178 10.11 3.64 -1.94
C SER A 178 9.20 2.81 -1.03
N GLN A 179 9.68 1.65 -0.56
CA GLN A 179 8.98 0.74 0.34
C GLN A 179 9.96 0.03 1.29
N TYR A 180 9.44 -0.72 2.26
CA TYR A 180 10.25 -1.51 3.18
C TYR A 180 10.96 -2.65 2.42
N VAL A 181 12.27 -2.77 2.63
CA VAL A 181 13.11 -3.82 2.05
C VAL A 181 13.81 -4.59 3.16
N SER A 182 14.12 -5.87 2.90
CA SER A 182 14.80 -6.73 3.88
C SER A 182 16.30 -6.46 3.96
N LYS A 183 16.93 -6.88 5.06
CA LYS A 183 18.40 -6.89 5.18
C LYS A 183 19.07 -7.67 4.04
N ASP A 184 18.48 -8.79 3.65
CA ASP A 184 19.00 -9.62 2.54
C ASP A 184 18.93 -8.90 1.20
N PHE A 185 17.88 -8.09 0.98
CA PHE A 185 17.76 -7.26 -0.21
C PHE A 185 18.93 -6.27 -0.30
N VAL A 186 19.20 -5.50 0.76
CA VAL A 186 20.30 -4.52 0.72
C VAL A 186 21.68 -5.17 0.65
N ASN A 187 21.85 -6.34 1.26
CA ASN A 187 23.11 -7.11 1.17
C ASN A 187 23.39 -7.64 -0.24
N SER A 188 22.35 -8.07 -0.97
CA SER A 188 22.52 -8.77 -2.25
C SER A 188 22.37 -7.86 -3.47
N LYS A 189 21.60 -6.76 -3.34
CA LYS A 189 21.19 -5.94 -4.49
C LYS A 189 21.75 -4.54 -4.52
N ILE A 190 22.46 -4.10 -3.48
CA ILE A 190 22.97 -2.73 -3.37
C ILE A 190 24.49 -2.75 -3.24
N GLU A 191 25.16 -1.97 -4.08
CA GLU A 191 26.60 -1.78 -4.07
C GLU A 191 26.91 -0.29 -4.13
N ILE A 192 27.65 0.21 -3.13
CA ILE A 192 28.10 1.60 -3.08
C ILE A 192 29.51 1.66 -3.66
N ILE A 193 29.72 2.61 -4.58
CA ILE A 193 30.97 2.78 -5.32
C ILE A 193 31.46 4.21 -5.05
N ILE A 194 32.70 4.33 -4.57
CA ILE A 194 33.38 5.61 -4.35
C ILE A 194 34.68 5.60 -5.17
N ASN A 195 34.85 6.60 -6.04
CA ASN A 195 35.98 6.72 -6.97
C ASN A 195 36.23 5.41 -7.76
N ASP A 196 35.16 4.86 -8.33
CA ASP A 196 35.13 3.60 -9.09
C ASP A 196 35.55 2.34 -8.32
N LEU A 197 35.64 2.42 -6.98
CA LEU A 197 35.92 1.29 -6.11
C LEU A 197 34.71 0.92 -5.25
N PRO A 198 34.33 -0.38 -5.17
CA PRO A 198 33.25 -0.81 -4.30
C PRO A 198 33.64 -0.64 -2.84
N VAL A 199 32.68 -0.18 -2.03
CA VAL A 199 32.87 0.06 -0.59
C VAL A 199 32.33 -1.12 0.20
N SER A 200 33.19 -1.71 1.02
CA SER A 200 32.79 -2.71 2.02
C SER A 200 32.28 -2.06 3.29
N GLY A 201 31.21 -2.60 3.87
CA GLY A 201 30.59 -2.08 5.07
C GLY A 201 29.50 -3.00 5.61
N GLU A 202 28.79 -2.51 6.64
CA GLU A 202 27.71 -3.24 7.31
C GLU A 202 26.40 -2.47 7.20
N TRP A 203 25.32 -3.17 6.84
CA TRP A 203 23.97 -2.63 6.82
C TRP A 203 23.29 -2.71 8.20
N LEU A 204 22.80 -1.57 8.66
CA LEU A 204 22.08 -1.39 9.92
C LEU A 204 20.68 -0.82 9.66
N SER A 205 19.66 -1.40 10.30
CA SER A 205 18.30 -0.83 10.31
C SER A 205 18.22 0.31 11.30
N CYS A 206 17.47 1.36 10.97
CA CYS A 206 17.22 2.51 11.83
C CYS A 206 16.35 2.15 13.05
N ILE A 207 15.48 1.15 12.91
CA ILE A 207 14.54 0.69 13.93
C ILE A 207 14.92 -0.68 14.53
N GLY A 208 15.99 -1.31 14.06
CA GLY A 208 16.45 -2.62 14.51
C GLY A 208 15.64 -3.80 13.97
N ASN A 209 14.86 -3.59 12.90
CA ASN A 209 14.01 -4.61 12.29
C ASN A 209 14.70 -5.33 11.13
N GLN A 210 14.15 -6.48 10.72
CA GLN A 210 14.59 -7.18 9.51
C GLN A 210 14.22 -6.46 8.21
N TYR A 211 13.23 -5.58 8.28
CA TYR A 211 12.71 -4.79 7.17
C TYR A 211 12.73 -3.31 7.55
N ASP A 212 13.23 -2.48 6.65
CA ASP A 212 13.30 -1.03 6.84
C ASP A 212 13.14 -0.33 5.49
N ASN A 213 12.63 0.90 5.50
CA ASN A 213 12.57 1.75 4.31
C ASN A 213 13.72 2.78 4.27
N LEU A 214 14.52 2.85 5.33
CA LEU A 214 15.80 3.56 5.38
C LEU A 214 16.85 2.64 6.01
N TRP A 215 17.99 2.49 5.35
CA TRP A 215 19.11 1.69 5.84
C TRP A 215 20.34 2.55 6.02
N ILE A 216 21.08 2.31 7.11
CA ILE A 216 22.39 2.94 7.36
C ILE A 216 23.47 1.97 6.90
N PHE A 217 24.39 2.45 6.07
CA PHE A 217 25.55 1.69 5.63
C PHE A 217 26.79 2.18 6.37
N LYS A 218 27.28 1.37 7.31
CA LYS A 218 28.46 1.68 8.11
C LYS A 218 29.72 1.25 7.38
N HIS A 219 30.59 2.21 7.07
CA HIS A 219 31.87 1.96 6.42
C HIS A 219 32.97 2.85 7.03
N ASN A 220 34.22 2.53 6.69
CA ASN A 220 35.41 3.25 7.19
C ASN A 220 36.03 4.22 6.15
N VAL A 221 35.43 4.36 4.98
CA VAL A 221 35.90 5.32 3.95
C VAL A 221 35.75 6.75 4.46
N LEU A 222 36.82 7.53 4.36
CA LEU A 222 36.83 8.95 4.69
C LEU A 222 36.12 9.75 3.57
N ILE A 223 35.18 10.61 3.96
CA ILE A 223 34.41 11.43 3.02
C ILE A 223 35.07 12.79 2.89
N GLU A 224 35.64 13.06 1.72
CA GLU A 224 36.33 14.30 1.35
C GLU A 224 35.60 15.01 0.19
N ASP A 225 36.02 16.23 -0.13
CA ASP A 225 35.51 16.96 -1.29
C ASP A 225 36.12 16.39 -2.59
N GLY A 226 35.33 16.37 -3.67
CA GLY A 226 35.77 15.88 -4.98
C GLY A 226 35.66 14.37 -5.20
N LEU A 227 34.97 13.64 -4.31
CA LEU A 227 34.69 12.22 -4.48
C LEU A 227 33.59 12.01 -5.55
N ASP A 228 33.75 10.95 -6.35
CA ASP A 228 32.70 10.43 -7.22
C ASP A 228 31.96 9.30 -6.49
N ILE A 229 30.71 9.52 -6.11
CA ILE A 229 29.92 8.58 -5.31
C ILE A 229 28.71 8.12 -6.11
N LYS A 230 28.58 6.80 -6.30
CA LYS A 230 27.49 6.16 -7.03
C LYS A 230 26.94 4.98 -6.25
N VAL A 231 25.67 4.67 -6.46
CA VAL A 231 25.05 3.43 -5.99
C VAL A 231 24.61 2.64 -7.20
N GLN A 232 25.14 1.42 -7.33
CA GLN A 232 24.61 0.43 -8.25
C GLN A 232 23.58 -0.42 -7.51
N TYR A 233 22.38 -0.54 -8.08
CA TYR A 233 21.32 -1.34 -7.50
C TYR A 233 20.55 -2.15 -8.53
N GLU A 234 20.10 -3.33 -8.14
CA GLU A 234 19.30 -4.21 -8.99
C GLU A 234 17.79 -4.00 -8.73
N ILE A 235 17.03 -3.68 -9.78
CA ILE A 235 15.57 -3.61 -9.73
C ILE A 235 14.95 -5.01 -9.95
N GLU A 236 13.66 -5.17 -9.66
CA GLU A 236 13.01 -6.49 -9.61
C GLU A 236 13.05 -7.32 -10.91
N ASN A 237 13.29 -6.69 -12.07
CA ASN A 237 13.45 -7.39 -13.35
C ASN A 237 14.90 -7.87 -13.61
N GLY A 238 15.80 -7.72 -12.62
CA GLY A 238 17.22 -8.07 -12.72
C GLY A 238 18.09 -7.03 -13.42
N GLN A 239 17.53 -5.91 -13.89
CA GLN A 239 18.32 -4.83 -14.48
C GLN A 239 19.06 -4.05 -13.40
N LYS A 240 20.33 -3.73 -13.67
CA LYS A 240 21.14 -2.86 -12.83
C LYS A 240 20.89 -1.40 -13.22
N GLN A 241 20.64 -0.56 -12.22
CA GLN A 241 20.57 0.88 -12.34
C GLN A 241 21.69 1.53 -11.52
N VAL A 242 22.04 2.76 -11.89
CA VAL A 242 23.06 3.54 -11.19
C VAL A 242 22.46 4.87 -10.78
N LEU A 243 22.59 5.22 -9.50
CA LEU A 243 22.26 6.52 -8.95
C LEU A 243 23.54 7.25 -8.56
N SER A 244 23.84 8.35 -9.24
CA SER A 244 24.98 9.22 -8.91
C SER A 244 24.59 10.24 -7.83
N CYS A 245 25.52 10.52 -6.93
CA CYS A 245 25.39 11.58 -5.93
C CYS A 245 25.98 12.89 -6.44
N VAL A 246 25.44 14.00 -5.97
CA VAL A 246 25.99 15.34 -6.19
C VAL A 246 26.41 15.97 -4.86
N PRO A 247 27.52 16.71 -4.82
CA PRO A 247 27.90 17.45 -3.61
C PRO A 247 26.89 18.58 -3.36
N ILE A 248 26.34 18.65 -2.14
CA ILE A 248 25.40 19.71 -1.75
C ILE A 248 26.04 20.75 -0.83
N LYS A 249 27.11 20.36 -0.13
CA LYS A 249 27.97 21.21 0.72
C LYS A 249 29.27 20.43 1.01
N PRO A 250 30.29 21.05 1.65
CA PRO A 250 31.53 20.34 1.98
C PRO A 250 31.27 19.01 2.68
N PHE A 251 31.95 17.97 2.20
CA PHE A 251 31.90 16.60 2.70
C PHE A 251 30.52 15.93 2.67
N THR A 252 29.53 16.50 1.96
CA THR A 252 28.16 15.98 1.93
C THR A 252 27.66 15.78 0.51
N TYR A 253 27.23 14.55 0.22
CA TYR A 253 26.75 14.15 -1.10
C TYR A 253 25.35 13.57 -1.01
N VAL A 254 24.50 13.93 -1.97
CA VAL A 254 23.12 13.42 -2.05
C VAL A 254 22.83 12.94 -3.47
N GLY A 255 22.32 11.72 -3.59
CA GLY A 255 21.74 11.18 -4.82
C GLY A 255 20.23 11.08 -4.67
N ARG A 256 19.47 11.63 -5.62
CA ARG A 256 18.01 11.57 -5.65
C ARG A 256 17.54 10.92 -6.93
N ASN A 257 16.72 9.89 -6.81
CA ASN A 257 16.07 9.29 -7.96
C ASN A 257 14.80 10.09 -8.33
N LYS A 258 14.27 9.83 -9.54
CA LYS A 258 13.02 10.45 -9.97
C LYS A 258 11.86 9.99 -9.08
N VAL A 259 11.08 10.95 -8.62
CA VAL A 259 9.84 10.67 -7.89
C VAL A 259 8.73 10.40 -8.90
N ASN A 260 8.02 9.28 -8.74
CA ASN A 260 6.80 9.01 -9.50
C ASN A 260 5.79 8.20 -8.70
N PHE A 261 4.70 8.86 -8.32
CA PHE A 261 3.54 8.24 -7.67
C PHE A 261 2.38 7.97 -8.63
N GLN A 262 2.44 8.55 -9.84
CA GLN A 262 1.38 8.39 -10.84
C GLN A 262 1.47 7.00 -11.45
N LYS A 263 0.34 6.30 -11.45
CA LYS A 263 0.23 5.01 -12.13
C LYS A 263 0.15 5.22 -13.64
N HIS A 264 0.79 4.32 -14.37
CA HIS A 264 0.74 4.30 -15.82
C HIS A 264 -0.48 3.49 -16.27
N TYR A 265 -1.43 4.18 -16.90
CA TYR A 265 -2.58 3.57 -17.56
C TYR A 265 -2.43 3.77 -19.06
N SER A 266 -2.80 2.75 -19.84
CA SER A 266 -2.82 2.88 -21.30
C SER A 266 -3.93 3.83 -21.75
N VAL A 267 -3.79 4.37 -22.97
CA VAL A 267 -4.78 5.30 -23.55
C VAL A 267 -6.21 4.71 -23.54
N PRO A 268 -6.45 3.44 -23.91
CA PRO A 268 -7.78 2.86 -23.84
C PRO A 268 -8.38 2.82 -22.42
N VAL A 269 -7.56 2.53 -21.41
CA VAL A 269 -7.99 2.51 -20.01
C VAL A 269 -8.25 3.94 -19.53
N LEU A 270 -7.38 4.90 -19.85
CA LEU A 270 -7.59 6.32 -19.51
C LEU A 270 -8.88 6.89 -20.11
N ASN A 271 -9.22 6.51 -21.34
CA ASN A 271 -10.48 6.91 -21.96
C ASN A 271 -11.67 6.33 -21.19
N GLU A 272 -11.62 5.05 -20.83
CA GLU A 272 -12.65 4.42 -20.01
C GLU A 272 -12.80 5.11 -18.64
N LEU A 273 -11.70 5.44 -17.97
CA LEU A 273 -11.75 6.15 -16.69
C LEU A 273 -12.40 7.54 -16.83
N LYS A 274 -12.18 8.24 -17.93
CA LYS A 274 -12.82 9.53 -18.21
C LYS A 274 -14.32 9.37 -18.46
N ASP A 275 -14.73 8.36 -19.23
CA ASP A 275 -16.15 8.07 -19.49
C ASP A 275 -16.90 7.74 -18.17
N GLN A 276 -16.26 6.96 -17.28
CA GLN A 276 -16.81 6.65 -15.97
C GLN A 276 -16.81 7.85 -15.03
N LEU A 277 -15.78 8.70 -15.07
CA LEU A 277 -15.74 9.95 -14.30
C LEU A 277 -16.93 10.84 -14.63
N GLU A 278 -17.26 11.01 -15.90
CA GLU A 278 -18.43 11.79 -16.33
C GLU A 278 -19.74 11.15 -15.84
N SER A 279 -19.83 9.81 -15.88
CA SER A 279 -20.98 9.09 -15.32
C SER A 279 -21.11 9.31 -13.81
N CYS A 280 -20.00 9.27 -13.05
CA CYS A 280 -20.00 9.54 -11.62
C CYS A 280 -20.41 10.99 -11.32
N ARG A 281 -19.98 11.97 -12.13
CA ARG A 281 -20.39 13.37 -11.99
C ARG A 281 -21.90 13.55 -12.22
N GLN A 282 -22.48 12.85 -13.20
CA GLN A 282 -23.93 12.85 -13.41
C GLN A 282 -24.67 12.26 -12.21
N LEU A 283 -24.18 11.15 -11.66
CA LEU A 283 -24.76 10.55 -10.46
C LEU A 283 -24.65 11.48 -9.24
N LEU A 284 -23.51 12.15 -9.03
CA LEU A 284 -23.34 13.15 -7.96
C LEU A 284 -24.23 14.38 -8.13
N ALA A 285 -24.60 14.74 -9.36
CA ALA A 285 -25.57 15.81 -9.59
C ALA A 285 -26.98 15.43 -9.10
N MET A 286 -27.30 14.13 -9.05
CA MET A 286 -28.56 13.59 -8.53
C MET A 286 -28.47 13.25 -7.03
N GLU A 287 -27.34 12.68 -6.60
CA GLU A 287 -27.06 12.20 -5.26
C GLU A 287 -25.74 12.79 -4.72
N PRO A 288 -25.72 14.08 -4.32
CA PRO A 288 -24.49 14.79 -3.95
C PRO A 288 -23.80 14.20 -2.71
N ASP A 289 -24.57 13.56 -1.83
CA ASP A 289 -24.08 12.97 -0.59
C ASP A 289 -23.69 11.48 -0.74
N ASN A 290 -23.70 10.93 -1.96
CA ASN A 290 -23.25 9.56 -2.19
C ASN A 290 -21.73 9.46 -2.04
N LYS A 291 -21.30 9.07 -0.84
CA LYS A 291 -19.87 8.94 -0.47
C LYS A 291 -19.09 7.98 -1.35
N TRP A 292 -19.72 6.93 -1.89
CA TRP A 292 -19.03 5.96 -2.73
C TRP A 292 -18.73 6.55 -4.09
N THR A 293 -19.74 7.17 -4.72
CA THR A 293 -19.57 7.88 -5.98
C THR A 293 -18.57 9.04 -5.84
N LEU A 294 -18.61 9.80 -4.74
CA LEU A 294 -17.68 10.90 -4.50
C LEU A 294 -16.24 10.40 -4.28
N LEU A 295 -16.06 9.32 -3.51
CA LEU A 295 -14.75 8.70 -3.33
C LEU A 295 -14.19 8.15 -4.65
N THR A 296 -15.02 7.46 -5.45
CA THR A 296 -14.61 6.95 -6.76
C THR A 296 -14.24 8.07 -7.71
N THR A 297 -15.05 9.13 -7.78
CA THR A 297 -14.75 10.36 -8.55
C THR A 297 -13.40 10.92 -8.16
N THR A 298 -13.14 11.05 -6.86
CA THR A 298 -11.86 11.54 -6.32
C THR A 298 -10.68 10.65 -6.75
N VAL A 299 -10.84 9.33 -6.68
CA VAL A 299 -9.80 8.39 -7.09
C VAL A 299 -9.57 8.44 -8.60
N PHE A 300 -10.62 8.55 -9.42
CA PHE A 300 -10.49 8.69 -10.88
C PHE A 300 -9.74 9.96 -11.26
N LEU A 301 -10.08 11.11 -10.68
CA LEU A 301 -9.36 12.37 -10.91
C LEU A 301 -7.86 12.19 -10.64
N ASN A 302 -7.51 11.57 -9.51
CA ASN A 302 -6.11 11.28 -9.15
C ASN A 302 -5.44 10.29 -10.13
N CYS A 303 -6.13 9.22 -10.53
CA CYS A 303 -5.62 8.23 -11.49
C CYS A 303 -5.45 8.79 -12.91
N ILE A 304 -6.32 9.69 -13.35
CA ILE A 304 -6.27 10.31 -14.69
C ILE A 304 -5.14 11.33 -14.73
N ASN A 305 -5.12 12.27 -13.78
CA ASN A 305 -4.08 13.29 -13.68
C ASN A 305 -4.09 13.98 -12.30
N ALA A 306 -3.29 13.46 -11.37
CA ALA A 306 -3.21 13.98 -10.01
C ALA A 306 -2.77 15.45 -9.93
N LYS A 307 -1.92 15.91 -10.85
CA LYS A 307 -1.45 17.31 -10.89
C LYS A 307 -2.55 18.26 -11.36
N LEU A 308 -3.24 17.92 -12.45
CA LEU A 308 -4.29 18.75 -13.04
C LEU A 308 -5.50 18.88 -12.09
N TYR A 309 -5.92 17.78 -11.49
CA TYR A 309 -7.13 17.73 -10.66
C TYR A 309 -6.87 17.85 -9.16
N HIS A 310 -5.66 18.27 -8.76
CA HIS A 310 -5.25 18.29 -7.35
C HIS A 310 -6.25 19.05 -6.46
N THR A 311 -6.64 20.27 -6.85
CA THR A 311 -7.58 21.08 -6.08
C THR A 311 -8.94 20.40 -5.91
N GLU A 312 -9.51 19.87 -7.00
CA GLU A 312 -10.80 19.15 -6.98
C GLU A 312 -10.73 17.90 -6.10
N VAL A 313 -9.62 17.16 -6.15
CA VAL A 313 -9.38 15.99 -5.30
C VAL A 313 -9.37 16.37 -3.82
N ILE A 314 -8.66 17.44 -3.45
CA ILE A 314 -8.58 17.89 -2.06
C ILE A 314 -9.95 18.37 -1.56
N ASP A 315 -10.71 19.08 -2.38
CA ASP A 315 -12.04 19.56 -2.01
C ASP A 315 -13.04 18.40 -1.86
N ASN A 316 -13.00 17.40 -2.74
CA ASN A 316 -13.81 16.20 -2.58
C ASN A 316 -13.48 15.45 -1.28
N LEU A 317 -12.20 15.35 -0.87
CA LEU A 317 -11.82 14.73 0.40
C LEU A 317 -12.34 15.50 1.62
N LYS A 318 -12.41 16.84 1.55
CA LYS A 318 -13.04 17.65 2.61
C LYS A 318 -14.54 17.38 2.69
N THR A 319 -15.22 17.30 1.56
CA THR A 319 -16.64 16.94 1.49
C THR A 319 -16.89 15.54 2.05
N LEU A 320 -16.11 14.54 1.63
CA LEU A 320 -16.16 13.16 2.13
C LEU A 320 -16.01 13.09 3.65
N LYS A 321 -15.06 13.86 4.21
CA LYS A 321 -14.87 13.96 5.66
C LYS A 321 -16.11 14.49 6.39
N SER A 322 -16.88 15.37 5.76
CA SER A 322 -18.10 15.95 6.34
C SER A 322 -19.29 14.98 6.32
N ILE A 323 -19.48 14.26 5.22
CA ILE A 323 -20.62 13.34 5.00
C ILE A 323 -20.37 11.94 5.58
N ASP A 324 -19.12 11.49 5.68
CA ASP A 324 -18.75 10.16 6.19
C ASP A 324 -17.81 10.25 7.40
N LYS A 325 -18.38 10.78 8.50
CA LYS A 325 -17.67 11.10 9.75
C LYS A 325 -16.92 9.92 10.36
N LEU A 326 -17.42 8.69 10.19
CA LEU A 326 -16.76 7.48 10.72
C LEU A 326 -15.42 7.19 10.04
N ARG A 327 -15.19 7.73 8.82
CA ARG A 327 -13.95 7.59 8.05
C ARG A 327 -13.21 8.91 7.88
N ALA A 328 -13.56 9.94 8.67
CA ALA A 328 -12.91 11.25 8.63
C ALA A 328 -11.36 11.18 8.71
N GLY A 329 -10.82 10.30 9.55
CA GLY A 329 -9.37 10.10 9.64
C GLY A 329 -8.74 9.53 8.37
N TYR A 330 -9.41 8.59 7.70
CA TYR A 330 -8.96 8.03 6.44
C TYR A 330 -8.86 9.09 5.33
N TYR A 331 -9.86 9.97 5.22
CA TYR A 331 -9.84 11.06 4.23
C TYR A 331 -8.76 12.10 4.54
N GLU A 332 -8.53 12.41 5.82
CA GLU A 332 -7.46 13.33 6.24
C GLU A 332 -6.07 12.77 5.91
N ASP A 333 -5.85 11.47 6.14
CA ASP A 333 -4.59 10.81 5.79
C ASP A 333 -4.38 10.75 4.27
N LEU A 334 -5.45 10.49 3.51
CA LEU A 334 -5.39 10.49 2.04
C LEU A 334 -5.10 11.89 1.48
N LYS A 335 -5.72 12.92 2.07
CA LYS A 335 -5.46 14.33 1.75
C LYS A 335 -4.00 14.69 2.01
N THR A 336 -3.51 14.36 3.21
CA THR A 336 -2.11 14.56 3.60
C THR A 336 -1.16 13.89 2.61
N LYS A 337 -1.42 12.61 2.30
CA LYS A 337 -0.63 11.83 1.34
C LYS A 337 -0.54 12.52 -0.02
N TRP A 338 -1.66 12.87 -0.64
CA TRP A 338 -1.66 13.43 -1.98
C TRP A 338 -1.14 14.88 -2.04
N CYS A 339 -1.28 15.67 -0.98
CA CYS A 339 -0.61 16.96 -0.88
C CYS A 339 0.92 16.80 -0.81
N ILE A 340 1.42 15.88 0.02
CA ILE A 340 2.86 15.59 0.12
C ILE A 340 3.41 15.04 -1.20
N GLU A 341 2.71 14.11 -1.86
CA GLU A 341 3.14 13.57 -3.16
C GLU A 341 3.25 14.67 -4.24
N ASN A 342 2.29 15.61 -4.27
CA ASN A 342 2.30 16.73 -5.20
C ASN A 342 3.43 17.73 -4.89
N GLN A 343 3.71 17.99 -3.61
CA GLN A 343 4.82 18.84 -3.20
C GLN A 343 6.18 18.18 -3.51
N LEU A 344 6.34 16.90 -3.19
CA LEU A 344 7.59 16.18 -3.34
C LEU A 344 8.12 16.23 -4.78
N TYR A 345 7.22 16.15 -5.77
CA TYR A 345 7.56 16.36 -7.17
C TYR A 345 8.25 17.70 -7.42
N LYS A 346 7.70 18.79 -6.87
CA LYS A 346 8.24 20.15 -7.03
C LYS A 346 9.56 20.31 -6.28
N ASP A 347 9.63 19.79 -5.05
CA ASP A 347 10.82 19.86 -4.22
C ASP A 347 12.01 19.16 -4.89
N TYR A 348 11.78 18.00 -5.52
CA TYR A 348 12.81 17.27 -6.25
C TYR A 348 13.22 17.95 -7.57
N GLU A 349 12.26 18.51 -8.31
CA GLU A 349 12.55 19.28 -9.54
C GLU A 349 13.36 20.56 -9.24
N ASN A 350 13.04 21.25 -8.14
CA ASN A 350 13.74 22.47 -7.71
C ASN A 350 15.04 22.19 -6.95
N GLY A 351 15.27 20.94 -6.58
CA GLY A 351 16.45 20.53 -5.84
C GLY A 351 16.48 20.97 -4.38
N GLU A 352 15.31 21.21 -3.75
CA GLU A 352 15.16 21.65 -2.37
C GLU A 352 15.93 20.76 -1.38
N LEU A 353 16.54 21.38 -0.38
CA LEU A 353 17.31 20.71 0.69
C LEU A 353 16.68 20.88 2.07
N VAL A 354 15.56 21.59 2.14
CA VAL A 354 14.79 21.85 3.36
C VAL A 354 13.41 21.27 3.16
N PHE A 355 12.94 20.46 4.11
CA PHE A 355 11.56 20.01 4.10
C PHE A 355 10.70 20.96 4.93
N LYS A 356 9.73 21.59 4.28
CA LYS A 356 8.69 22.42 4.92
C LYS A 356 7.37 22.20 4.20
N VAL A 357 6.27 22.08 4.93
CA VAL A 357 4.94 21.99 4.32
C VAL A 357 4.58 23.30 3.63
N ASN A 358 4.46 23.28 2.29
CA ASN A 358 4.30 24.46 1.44
C ASN A 358 2.90 24.58 0.80
N PHE A 359 1.90 23.91 1.39
CA PHE A 359 0.50 23.99 0.97
C PHE A 359 -0.40 24.37 2.16
N GLY A 360 -1.60 24.90 1.86
CA GLY A 360 -2.48 25.48 2.88
C GLY A 360 -3.14 24.47 3.81
N GLU A 361 -3.24 23.20 3.41
CA GLU A 361 -3.81 22.14 4.24
C GLU A 361 -2.85 21.71 5.35
N LYS A 362 -3.36 21.61 6.58
CA LYS A 362 -2.59 21.05 7.70
C LYS A 362 -2.51 19.54 7.62
N ILE A 363 -1.32 18.98 7.85
CA ILE A 363 -1.10 17.53 7.83
C ILE A 363 -1.34 16.87 9.20
N SER A 364 -1.78 15.61 9.19
CA SER A 364 -2.00 14.77 10.40
C SER A 364 -1.06 13.57 10.52
N CYS A 365 -0.37 13.22 9.43
CA CYS A 365 0.58 12.11 9.34
C CYS A 365 1.77 12.51 8.45
N LEU A 366 2.79 11.65 8.38
CA LEU A 366 4.04 11.92 7.65
C LEU A 366 4.31 10.82 6.59
N PRO A 367 3.47 10.72 5.55
CA PRO A 367 3.70 9.78 4.46
C PRO A 367 4.97 10.16 3.70
N HIS A 368 5.71 9.17 3.21
CA HIS A 368 6.88 9.37 2.34
C HIS A 368 8.03 10.17 2.96
N LEU A 369 8.10 10.26 4.29
CA LEU A 369 9.12 11.05 4.99
C LEU A 369 10.57 10.61 4.64
N GLN A 370 10.77 9.34 4.28
CA GLN A 370 12.08 8.81 3.89
C GLN A 370 12.66 9.50 2.64
N TYR A 371 11.82 10.11 1.78
CA TYR A 371 12.28 10.89 0.64
C TYR A 371 12.93 12.23 1.06
N TYR A 372 12.70 12.69 2.29
CA TYR A 372 13.35 13.85 2.89
C TYR A 372 14.45 13.48 3.89
N SER A 373 14.88 12.21 3.93
CA SER A 373 15.94 11.72 4.84
C SER A 373 17.29 12.45 4.70
N HIS A 374 17.52 13.11 3.56
CA HIS A 374 18.72 13.91 3.26
C HIS A 374 18.65 15.35 3.78
N CYS A 375 17.47 15.83 4.21
CA CYS A 375 17.29 17.21 4.65
C CYS A 375 17.91 17.44 6.03
N GLU A 376 18.71 18.50 6.15
CA GLU A 376 19.27 18.92 7.44
C GLU A 376 18.31 19.81 8.24
N LYS A 377 17.37 20.47 7.55
CA LYS A 377 16.35 21.30 8.17
C LYS A 377 14.97 20.78 7.80
N VAL A 378 14.17 20.53 8.83
CA VAL A 378 12.80 20.02 8.70
C VAL A 378 11.88 20.90 9.55
N ASP A 379 11.00 21.64 8.88
CA ASP A 379 9.99 22.51 9.48
C ASP A 379 8.60 21.87 9.35
N LEU A 380 8.17 21.21 10.44
CA LEU A 380 6.84 20.64 10.60
C LEU A 380 5.98 21.50 11.54
N SER A 381 6.27 22.80 11.62
CA SER A 381 5.52 23.71 12.48
C SER A 381 4.10 23.98 11.97
N ASN A 382 3.20 24.33 12.89
CA ASN A 382 1.83 24.78 12.61
C ASN A 382 0.92 23.72 11.95
N GLN A 383 1.21 22.43 12.15
CA GLN A 383 0.45 21.31 11.60
C GLN A 383 -0.54 20.72 12.63
N ASN A 384 -1.17 19.59 12.31
CA ASN A 384 -2.06 18.84 13.21
C ASN A 384 -1.39 17.55 13.72
N LEU A 385 -0.06 17.50 13.78
CA LEU A 385 0.67 16.30 14.19
C LEU A 385 0.44 16.01 15.66
N THR A 386 0.26 14.74 15.98
CA THR A 386 0.14 14.24 17.37
C THR A 386 1.37 13.43 17.73
N SER A 387 1.57 13.13 19.01
CA SER A 387 2.72 12.33 19.49
C SER A 387 2.87 10.96 18.82
N LYS A 388 1.83 10.46 18.15
CA LYS A 388 1.86 9.20 17.38
C LYS A 388 2.84 9.24 16.21
N VAL A 389 3.17 10.41 15.67
CA VAL A 389 4.09 10.51 14.51
C VAL A 389 5.55 10.47 14.91
N LEU A 390 5.87 10.67 16.19
CA LEU A 390 7.26 10.83 16.63
C LEU A 390 8.16 9.65 16.22
N PRO A 391 7.75 8.36 16.35
CA PRO A 391 8.60 7.25 15.92
C PRO A 391 8.96 7.28 14.43
N SER A 392 8.10 7.85 13.57
CA SER A 392 8.36 7.93 12.13
C SER A 392 9.49 8.91 11.78
N LEU A 393 9.81 9.86 12.67
CA LEU A 393 10.89 10.82 12.48
C LEU A 393 12.27 10.15 12.44
N ILE A 394 12.38 8.87 12.82
CA ILE A 394 13.65 8.11 12.79
C ILE A 394 14.28 8.11 11.39
N VAL A 395 13.50 8.26 10.31
CA VAL A 395 14.05 8.30 8.95
C VAL A 395 14.81 9.60 8.64
N LEU A 396 14.72 10.61 9.50
CA LEU A 396 15.40 11.90 9.33
C LEU A 396 16.83 11.86 9.90
N GLN A 397 17.62 10.85 9.52
CA GLN A 397 18.96 10.60 10.07
C GLN A 397 19.97 11.73 9.82
N ASN A 398 19.76 12.56 8.79
CA ASN A 398 20.61 13.70 8.48
C ASN A 398 20.05 15.04 9.02
N CYS A 399 18.89 15.02 9.68
CA CYS A 399 18.29 16.23 10.23
C CYS A 399 19.12 16.79 11.39
N LYS A 400 19.30 18.11 11.37
CA LYS A 400 20.01 18.91 12.39
C LYS A 400 19.06 19.90 13.07
N CYS A 401 18.15 20.51 12.32
CA CYS A 401 17.16 21.43 12.88
C CYS A 401 15.76 20.88 12.60
N LEU A 402 15.02 20.53 13.66
CA LEU A 402 13.66 20.04 13.58
C LEU A 402 12.71 20.98 14.32
N SER A 403 11.74 21.57 13.62
CA SER A 403 10.64 22.29 14.28
C SER A 403 9.36 21.47 14.27
N LEU A 404 8.83 21.22 15.46
CA LEU A 404 7.51 20.65 15.73
C LEU A 404 6.59 21.67 16.41
N LYS A 405 6.93 22.96 16.31
CA LYS A 405 6.20 24.07 16.93
C LYS A 405 4.72 24.11 16.54
N ASN A 406 3.85 24.50 17.47
CA ASN A 406 2.42 24.71 17.25
C ASN A 406 1.72 23.48 16.62
N ASN A 407 1.96 22.29 17.20
CA ASN A 407 1.29 21.04 16.84
C ASN A 407 0.35 20.59 17.98
N LYS A 408 -0.04 19.32 17.99
CA LYS A 408 -0.91 18.70 19.00
C LYS A 408 -0.15 17.58 19.74
N LEU A 409 1.14 17.79 20.02
CA LEU A 409 1.92 16.85 20.80
C LEU A 409 1.51 16.96 22.27
N THR A 410 1.25 15.83 22.90
CA THR A 410 0.89 15.73 24.33
C THR A 410 1.90 14.90 25.13
N SER A 411 2.86 14.29 24.45
CA SER A 411 3.97 13.52 25.02
C SER A 411 5.13 13.44 24.00
N LEU A 412 6.35 13.28 24.49
CA LEU A 412 7.54 13.00 23.67
C LEU A 412 7.91 11.50 23.67
N ARG A 413 7.04 10.64 24.20
CA ARG A 413 7.26 9.19 24.17
C ARG A 413 7.39 8.68 22.73
N GLY A 414 8.46 7.93 22.48
CA GLY A 414 8.75 7.40 21.15
C GLY A 414 9.46 8.40 20.24
N PHE A 415 9.91 9.55 20.75
CA PHE A 415 10.83 10.42 20.02
C PHE A 415 12.14 9.65 19.72
N PRO A 416 12.58 9.60 18.45
CA PRO A 416 13.73 8.82 18.04
C PRO A 416 15.04 9.50 18.48
N SER A 417 16.09 8.68 18.61
CA SER A 417 17.45 9.21 18.79
C SER A 417 17.96 9.76 17.46
N LEU A 418 17.95 11.08 17.32
CA LEU A 418 18.48 11.82 16.17
C LEU A 418 19.62 12.74 16.60
N ALA A 419 20.62 12.91 15.75
CA ALA A 419 21.76 13.80 15.99
C ALA A 419 21.42 15.27 15.68
N LEU A 420 20.35 15.77 16.30
CA LEU A 420 19.85 17.14 16.13
C LEU A 420 20.72 18.15 16.90
N GLU A 421 20.87 19.32 16.30
CA GLU A 421 21.47 20.52 16.89
C GLU A 421 20.39 21.44 17.47
N GLU A 422 19.19 21.45 16.89
CA GLU A 422 18.06 22.24 17.35
C GLU A 422 16.74 21.45 17.25
N LEU A 423 15.94 21.50 18.31
CA LEU A 423 14.60 20.95 18.39
C LEU A 423 13.63 22.02 18.94
N ASP A 424 12.69 22.47 18.12
CA ASP A 424 11.68 23.45 18.50
C ASP A 424 10.33 22.77 18.80
N LEU A 425 9.90 22.84 20.07
CA LEU A 425 8.71 22.22 20.62
C LEU A 425 7.65 23.23 21.07
N GLN A 426 7.87 24.54 20.85
CA GLN A 426 6.99 25.58 21.37
C GLN A 426 5.53 25.39 20.97
N GLY A 427 4.59 25.79 21.83
CA GLY A 427 3.16 25.78 21.50
C GLY A 427 2.53 24.38 21.41
N ASN A 428 3.17 23.36 21.97
CA ASN A 428 2.58 22.04 22.22
C ASN A 428 2.20 21.90 23.71
N ASP A 429 1.31 20.96 24.01
CA ASP A 429 0.82 20.68 25.37
C ASP A 429 1.62 19.54 26.02
N LEU A 430 2.93 19.78 26.22
CA LEU A 430 3.87 18.77 26.73
C LEU A 430 4.11 18.92 28.24
N ASP A 431 4.27 17.78 28.92
CA ASP A 431 4.76 17.77 30.30
C ASP A 431 6.24 18.24 30.33
N ILE A 432 6.50 19.32 31.08
CA ILE A 432 7.84 19.87 31.30
C ILE A 432 8.82 18.80 31.82
N ASN A 433 8.36 17.82 32.59
CA ASN A 433 9.21 16.74 33.08
C ASN A 433 9.67 15.82 31.95
N GLU A 434 8.83 15.56 30.94
CA GLU A 434 9.24 14.79 29.76
C GLU A 434 10.27 15.58 28.93
N VAL A 435 10.07 16.89 28.77
CA VAL A 435 11.02 17.76 28.07
C VAL A 435 12.38 17.75 28.77
N ASN A 436 12.39 17.87 30.11
CA ASN A 436 13.62 17.84 30.89
C ASN A 436 14.36 16.50 30.79
N ARG A 437 13.64 15.37 30.77
CA ARG A 437 14.26 14.06 30.52
C ARG A 437 14.93 13.97 29.15
N ILE A 438 14.32 14.55 28.12
CA ILE A 438 14.95 14.59 26.79
C ILE A 438 16.18 15.51 26.82
N ARG A 439 16.15 16.65 27.51
CA ARG A 439 17.32 17.53 27.66
C ARG A 439 18.54 16.83 28.27
N GLU A 440 18.34 15.82 29.14
CA GLU A 440 19.46 15.06 29.73
C GLU A 440 20.22 14.21 28.70
N VAL A 441 19.53 13.73 27.66
CA VAL A 441 20.12 12.86 26.61
C VAL A 441 20.37 13.59 25.29
N PHE A 442 19.71 14.73 25.09
CA PHE A 442 19.79 15.54 23.87
C PHE A 442 20.97 16.50 23.95
N LYS A 443 21.88 16.43 22.98
CA LYS A 443 23.10 17.25 22.96
C LYS A 443 22.92 18.64 22.34
N GLY A 444 21.82 18.87 21.62
CA GLY A 444 21.52 20.14 20.96
C GLY A 444 20.72 21.11 21.84
N ASN A 445 20.25 22.19 21.22
CA ASN A 445 19.36 23.17 21.82
C ASN A 445 17.88 22.71 21.73
N ILE A 446 17.15 22.74 22.84
CA ILE A 446 15.70 22.51 22.85
C ILE A 446 14.97 23.80 23.19
N ILE A 447 14.21 24.29 22.22
CA ILE A 447 13.32 25.44 22.37
C ILE A 447 11.96 24.90 22.83
N PHE A 448 11.57 25.19 24.07
CA PHE A 448 10.31 24.73 24.67
C PHE A 448 9.55 25.92 25.28
#